data_AF-A0A931UA77-F1
#
_entry.id   AF-A0A931UA77-F1
#
_cell.length_a   1.000
_cell.length_b   1.000
_cell.length_c   1.000
_cell.angle_alpha   90.00
_cell.angle_beta   90.00
_cell.angle_gamma   90.00
#
_symmetry.space_group_name_H-M   'P 1'
#
loop_
_entity.id
_entity.type
_entity.pdbx_description
1 polymer ?
#
loop_
_entity_poly.entity_id
_entity_poly.type
_entity_poly.pdbx_seq_one_letter_code
_entity_poly.pdbx_strand_id
1 'polypeptide(L)'
;MILRIDSTEREKVIVEIVDPQSGKSDKLVQEQHLGSQVLLPMIVKILKKNKLDFSDLTAIEVNPGPGSFTGTRVGVAIANALSYALNLFVNGKKQEEPIYEKSKFD
;
A
#
# COMPACT_ATOMS: atom_id res chain seq x y z
N MET A 1 0.72 -6.46 11.81
CA MET A 1 1.88 -5.84 11.11
C MET A 1 1.41 -4.62 10.34
N ILE A 2 2.20 -3.55 10.26
CA ILE A 2 1.84 -2.34 9.49
C ILE A 2 2.60 -2.34 8.17
N LEU A 3 1.87 -2.22 7.06
CA LEU A 3 2.44 -2.05 5.71
C LEU A 3 2.63 -0.57 5.40
N ARG A 4 3.84 -0.14 5.07
CA ARG A 4 4.16 1.23 4.63
C ARG A 4 4.52 1.25 3.15
N ILE A 5 3.94 2.19 2.41
CA ILE A 5 4.15 2.39 0.98
C ILE A 5 4.62 3.83 0.73
N ASP A 6 5.78 3.99 0.09
CA ASP A 6 6.20 5.26 -0.47
C ASP A 6 6.58 5.11 -1.95
N SER A 7 5.84 5.78 -2.81
CA SER A 7 6.05 5.85 -4.25
C SER A 7 6.04 7.30 -4.74
N THR A 8 6.36 8.24 -3.85
CA THR A 8 6.36 9.68 -4.17
C THR A 8 7.56 10.09 -5.01
N GLU A 9 8.61 9.28 -5.07
CA GLU A 9 9.76 9.51 -5.94
C GLU A 9 9.57 8.83 -7.32
N ARG A 10 10.02 9.48 -8.41
CA ARG A 10 9.78 8.99 -9.78
C ARG A 10 10.47 7.66 -10.09
N GLU A 11 11.65 7.48 -9.53
CA GLU A 11 12.55 6.37 -9.83
C GLU A 11 12.78 5.47 -8.63
N LYS A 12 12.04 5.66 -7.54
CA LYS A 12 12.24 4.92 -6.30
C LYS A 12 10.92 4.56 -5.64
N VAL A 13 10.82 3.30 -5.26
CA VAL A 13 9.70 2.74 -4.51
C VAL A 13 10.22 2.16 -3.23
N ILE A 14 9.52 2.43 -2.13
CA ILE A 14 9.82 1.86 -0.84
C ILE A 14 8.58 1.13 -0.35
N VAL A 15 8.78 -0.12 0.08
CA VAL A 15 7.80 -0.88 0.84
C VAL A 15 8.46 -1.30 2.14
N GLU A 16 7.77 -1.11 3.25
CA GLU A 16 8.27 -1.49 4.58
C GLU A 16 7.18 -2.24 5.36
N ILE A 17 7.58 -3.24 6.13
CA ILE A 17 6.73 -3.90 7.12
C ILE A 17 7.26 -3.52 8.50
N VAL A 18 6.37 -3.00 9.35
CA VAL A 18 6.69 -2.62 10.73
C VAL A 18 5.91 -3.50 11.69
N ASP A 19 6.62 -4.08 12.66
CA ASP A 19 6.00 -4.70 13.82
C ASP A 19 5.84 -3.65 14.93
N PRO A 20 4.61 -3.19 15.22
CA PRO A 20 4.39 -2.17 16.24
C PRO A 20 4.70 -2.65 17.67
N GLN A 21 4.73 -3.96 17.93
CA GLN A 21 5.01 -4.47 19.28
C GLN A 21 6.51 -4.52 19.58
N SER A 22 7.31 -5.00 18.63
CA SER A 22 8.77 -5.10 18.80
C SER A 22 9.53 -3.87 18.31
N GLY A 23 8.89 -2.98 17.54
CA GLY A 23 9.52 -1.83 16.89
C GLY A 23 10.43 -2.21 15.72
N LYS A 24 10.52 -3.49 15.35
CA LYS A 24 11.33 -3.95 14.22
C LYS A 24 10.65 -3.58 12.90
N SER A 25 11.46 -3.23 11.90
CA SER A 25 10.98 -3.08 10.53
C SER A 25 11.91 -3.76 9.53
N ASP A 26 11.34 -4.18 8.42
CA ASP A 26 12.07 -4.65 7.24
C ASP A 26 11.62 -3.82 6.03
N LYS A 27 12.57 -3.50 5.15
CA LYS A 27 12.37 -2.54 4.06
C LYS A 27 12.90 -3.10 2.74
N LEU A 28 12.13 -2.90 1.68
CA LEU A 28 12.54 -3.10 0.30
C LEU A 28 12.53 -1.77 -0.43
N VAL A 29 13.64 -1.47 -1.08
CA VAL A 29 13.79 -0.31 -1.97
C VAL A 29 14.02 -0.82 -3.38
N GLN A 30 13.32 -0.26 -4.34
CA GLN A 30 13.49 -0.56 -5.75
C GLN A 30 13.72 0.73 -6.52
N GLU A 31 14.87 0.83 -7.19
CA GLU A 31 15.25 1.96 -8.02
C GLU A 31 14.89 1.67 -9.49
N GLN A 32 13.63 1.93 -9.86
CA GLN A 32 13.17 1.83 -11.23
C GLN A 32 11.98 2.75 -11.49
N HIS A 33 11.77 3.11 -12.75
CA HIS A 33 10.64 3.95 -13.16
C HIS A 33 9.31 3.30 -12.73
N LEU A 34 8.46 4.05 -12.01
CA LEU A 34 7.24 3.48 -11.44
C LEU A 34 6.19 3.13 -12.51
N GLY A 35 6.04 1.84 -12.82
CA GLY A 35 4.85 1.26 -13.43
C GLY A 35 4.00 0.52 -12.39
N SER A 36 2.69 0.39 -12.60
CA SER A 36 1.76 -0.34 -11.70
C SER A 36 2.15 -1.80 -11.44
N GLN A 37 3.04 -2.36 -12.26
CA GLN A 37 3.54 -3.73 -12.17
C GLN A 37 4.64 -3.93 -11.11
N VAL A 38 5.12 -2.87 -10.45
CA VAL A 38 6.25 -2.97 -9.50
C VAL A 38 5.80 -3.12 -8.05
N LEU A 39 4.84 -2.30 -7.63
CA LEU A 39 4.54 -2.12 -6.20
C LEU A 39 3.89 -3.36 -5.57
N LEU A 40 2.88 -3.95 -6.22
CA LEU A 40 2.23 -5.17 -5.70
C LEU A 40 3.20 -6.35 -5.56
N PRO A 41 4.06 -6.67 -6.56
CA PRO A 41 5.10 -7.69 -6.37
C PRO A 41 6.08 -7.38 -5.25
N MET A 42 6.45 -6.12 -5.02
CA MET A 42 7.28 -5.74 -3.88
C MET A 42 6.60 -6.03 -2.53
N ILE A 43 5.30 -5.72 -2.42
CA ILE A 43 4.50 -6.03 -1.21
C ILE A 43 4.47 -7.54 -0.97
N VAL A 44 4.19 -8.33 -2.01
CA VAL A 44 4.22 -9.81 -1.89
C VAL A 44 5.62 -10.31 -1.49
N LYS A 45 6.68 -9.74 -2.06
CA LYS A 45 8.06 -10.12 -1.78
C LYS A 45 8.44 -9.84 -0.32
N ILE A 46 8.07 -8.68 0.23
CA ILE A 46 8.42 -8.33 1.61
C ILE A 46 7.62 -9.14 2.62
N LEU A 47 6.35 -9.44 2.34
CA LEU A 47 5.53 -10.32 3.18
C LEU A 47 6.14 -11.73 3.23
N LYS A 48 6.44 -12.33 2.06
CA LYS A 48 7.09 -13.64 1.99
C LYS A 48 8.45 -13.68 2.69
N LYS A 49 9.27 -12.64 2.53
CA LYS A 49 10.58 -12.52 3.20
C LYS A 49 10.44 -12.57 4.73
N ASN A 50 9.37 -11.99 5.26
CA ASN A 50 9.06 -11.95 6.68
C ASN A 50 8.18 -13.11 7.15
N LYS A 51 7.87 -14.08 6.27
CA LYS A 51 6.97 -15.21 6.53
C LYS A 51 5.57 -14.77 7.00
N LEU A 52 5.07 -13.72 6.37
CA LEU A 52 3.74 -13.16 6.61
C LEU A 52 2.85 -13.36 5.39
N ASP A 53 1.55 -13.42 5.65
CA ASP A 53 0.49 -13.34 4.67
C ASP A 53 -0.24 -11.99 4.76
N PHE A 54 -1.09 -11.68 3.77
CA PHE A 54 -1.88 -10.44 3.79
C PHE A 54 -2.79 -10.33 5.01
N SER A 55 -3.24 -11.45 5.57
CA SER A 55 -4.06 -11.50 6.80
C SER A 55 -3.33 -11.06 8.06
N ASP A 56 -1.99 -11.05 8.06
CA ASP A 56 -1.19 -10.59 9.21
C ASP A 56 -1.07 -9.06 9.27
N LEU A 57 -1.50 -8.38 8.22
CA LEU A 57 -1.55 -6.93 8.17
C LEU A 57 -2.70 -6.41 9.05
N THR A 58 -2.40 -5.38 9.83
CA THR A 58 -3.33 -4.75 10.77
C THR A 58 -3.64 -3.30 10.41
N ALA A 59 -2.78 -2.66 9.61
CA ALA A 59 -2.98 -1.33 9.06
C ALA A 59 -2.09 -1.11 7.83
N ILE A 60 -2.46 -0.12 7.03
CA ILE A 60 -1.70 0.35 5.88
C ILE A 60 -1.38 1.83 6.08
N GLU A 61 -0.15 2.21 5.79
CA GLU A 61 0.30 3.60 5.73
C GLU A 61 0.84 3.86 4.33
N VAL A 62 0.45 4.99 3.74
CA VAL A 62 0.90 5.38 2.41
C VAL A 62 1.25 6.86 2.42
N ASN A 63 2.39 7.22 1.80
CA ASN A 63 2.77 8.62 1.63
C ASN A 63 1.88 9.27 0.55
N PRO A 64 1.02 10.25 0.89
CA PRO A 64 0.11 10.88 -0.06
C PRO A 64 0.77 12.04 -0.85
N GLY A 65 2.09 12.23 -0.70
CA GLY A 65 2.84 13.32 -1.33
C GLY A 65 3.21 14.45 -0.37
N PRO A 66 3.79 15.55 -0.89
CA PRO A 66 3.98 15.89 -2.30
C PRO A 66 4.98 14.98 -3.02
N GLY A 67 4.92 14.90 -4.36
CA GLY A 67 5.84 14.09 -5.15
C GLY A 67 5.37 13.82 -6.58
N SER A 68 5.88 12.73 -7.16
CA SER A 68 5.48 12.17 -8.45
C SER A 68 3.96 12.03 -8.52
N PHE A 69 3.31 12.71 -9.46
CA PHE A 69 1.86 12.64 -9.65
C PHE A 69 1.40 11.19 -9.91
N THR A 70 2.04 10.53 -10.88
CA THR A 70 1.77 9.12 -11.18
C THR A 70 2.06 8.25 -9.98
N GLY A 71 3.20 8.47 -9.33
CA GLY A 71 3.65 7.59 -8.27
C GLY A 71 2.80 7.65 -7.01
N THR A 72 2.41 8.86 -6.61
CA THR A 72 1.49 9.10 -5.51
C THR A 72 0.13 8.44 -5.78
N ARG A 73 -0.44 8.63 -6.98
CA ARG A 73 -1.74 8.04 -7.33
C ARG A 73 -1.70 6.51 -7.35
N VAL A 74 -0.62 5.92 -7.86
CA VAL A 74 -0.44 4.45 -7.86
C VAL A 74 -0.34 3.91 -6.42
N GLY A 75 0.48 4.53 -5.58
CA GLY A 75 0.65 4.12 -4.18
C GLY A 75 -0.67 4.19 -3.40
N VAL A 76 -1.37 5.33 -3.48
CA VAL A 76 -2.65 5.55 -2.80
C VAL A 76 -3.73 4.59 -3.32
N ALA A 77 -3.82 4.37 -4.64
CA ALA A 77 -4.80 3.46 -5.21
C ALA A 77 -4.60 2.01 -4.73
N ILE A 78 -3.34 1.53 -4.69
CA ILE A 78 -3.02 0.19 -4.19
C ILE A 78 -3.31 0.09 -2.69
N ALA A 79 -2.94 1.10 -1.90
CA ALA A 79 -3.23 1.12 -0.47
C ALA A 79 -4.74 1.04 -0.19
N ASN A 80 -5.55 1.81 -0.94
CA ASN A 80 -7.00 1.82 -0.80
C ASN A 80 -7.63 0.50 -1.27
N ALA A 81 -7.16 -0.09 -2.37
CA ALA A 81 -7.64 -1.39 -2.85
C ALA A 81 -7.34 -2.51 -1.84
N LEU A 82 -6.15 -2.53 -1.26
CA LEU A 82 -5.79 -3.49 -0.20
C LEU A 82 -6.60 -3.26 1.06
N SER A 83 -6.80 -2.00 1.46
CA SER A 83 -7.64 -1.64 2.60
C SER A 83 -9.07 -2.13 2.42
N TYR A 84 -9.66 -1.94 1.25
CA TYR A 84 -10.99 -2.44 0.93
C TYR A 84 -11.05 -3.97 0.98
N ALA A 85 -10.10 -4.65 0.32
CA ALA A 85 -10.07 -6.11 0.27
C ALA A 85 -9.83 -6.78 1.63
N LEU A 86 -9.05 -6.14 2.51
CA LEU A 86 -8.65 -6.69 3.81
C LEU A 86 -9.42 -6.07 4.99
N ASN A 87 -10.34 -5.13 4.72
CA ASN A 87 -11.05 -4.32 5.73
C ASN A 87 -10.10 -3.65 6.74
N LEU A 88 -9.01 -3.05 6.23
CA LEU A 88 -7.99 -2.37 7.02
C LEU A 88 -8.08 -0.85 6.91
N PHE A 89 -7.47 -0.14 7.86
CA PHE A 89 -7.36 1.31 7.84
C PHE A 89 -6.16 1.76 6.98
N VAL A 90 -6.30 2.88 6.28
CA VAL A 90 -5.21 3.59 5.58
C VAL A 90 -4.93 4.91 6.29
N ASN A 91 -3.70 5.15 6.75
CA ASN A 91 -3.32 6.38 7.46
C ASN A 91 -4.29 6.73 8.61
N GLY A 92 -4.74 5.71 9.35
CA GLY A 92 -5.68 5.86 10.47
C GLY A 92 -7.14 6.11 10.07
N LYS A 93 -7.50 6.05 8.78
CA LYS A 93 -8.87 6.23 8.29
C LYS A 93 -9.42 4.95 7.68
N LYS A 94 -10.68 4.62 7.98
CA LYS A 94 -11.38 3.53 7.30
C LYS A 94 -11.80 4.01 5.92
N GLN A 95 -11.61 3.19 4.89
CA GLN A 95 -12.18 3.48 3.58
C GLN A 95 -13.71 3.37 3.66
N GLU A 96 -14.39 4.39 3.15
CA GLU A 96 -15.85 4.36 3.02
C GLU A 96 -16.22 3.39 1.89
N GLU A 97 -17.34 2.69 2.06
CA GLU A 97 -17.87 1.89 0.97
C GLU A 97 -18.33 2.83 -0.14
N PRO A 98 -17.88 2.62 -1.39
CA PRO A 98 -18.36 3.44 -2.50
C PRO A 98 -19.87 3.26 -2.65
N ILE A 99 -20.60 4.38 -2.58
CA ILE A 99 -22.03 4.41 -2.86
C ILE A 99 -22.20 4.52 -4.37
N TYR A 100 -22.67 3.43 -4.98
CA TYR A 100 -23.01 3.41 -6.40
C TYR A 100 -24.48 3.79 -6.57
N GLU A 101 -24.75 4.83 -7.36
CA GLU A 101 -26.11 5.04 -7.88
C GLU A 101 -26.47 3.87 -8.78
N LYS A 102 -27.74 3.42 -8.73
CA LYS A 102 -28.24 2.44 -9.69
C LYS A 102 -27.97 2.96 -11.10
N SER A 103 -27.24 2.18 -11.88
CA SER A 103 -27.03 2.49 -13.28
C SER A 103 -28.38 2.53 -13.99
N LYS A 104 -28.51 3.39 -15.00
CA LYS A 104 -29.66 3.33 -15.92
C LYS A 104 -29.69 2.04 -16.75
N PHE A 105 -28.62 1.23 -16.64
CA PHE A 105 -28.40 -0.02 -17.34
C PHE A 105 -28.41 -1.25 -16.41
N ASP A 106 -28.65 -1.07 -15.11
CA ASP A 106 -28.88 -2.18 -14.16
C ASP A 106 -30.32 -2.72 -14.26
#